data_AF-A0A3M7HER1-F1
#
_entry.id   AF-A0A3M7HER1-F1
#
_cell.length_a   1.000
_cell.length_b   1.000
_cell.length_c   1.000
_cell.angle_alpha   90.00
_cell.angle_beta   90.00
_cell.angle_gamma   90.00
#
_symmetry.space_group_name_H-M   'P 1'
#
loop_
_entity.id
_entity.type
_entity.pdbx_description
1 polymer ?
#
loop_
_entity_poly.entity_id
_entity_poly.type
_entity_poly.pdbx_seq_one_letter_code
_entity_poly.pdbx_strand_id
1 'polypeptide(L)'
;MVESNIARSRGAGLTTASTGFIQLGVFQQALRTAINVTPNSTQKSERSAYLRNGITSSASTFINASVNAELPLDRFSLGTSYLLQSGDEDDDNLNSAIEALEQSAVLQPRNDNGGLWYYNNVNNLSAHHNLSYLDGMFSYAPFALVASDYASSNNTDLQLGLGAENAWQQIELLADICQKTSGLLVHGYDPSVAHDWARSSTNGASPNVWGRSLAWYTLVRVA
;
A
#
# COMPACT_ATOMS: atom_id res chain seq x y z
N MET A 1 -12.81 1.99 -20.47
CA MET A 1 -11.77 2.60 -19.60
C MET A 1 -10.42 1.91 -19.73
N VAL A 2 -10.31 0.59 -19.46
CA VAL A 2 -9.04 -0.16 -19.56
C VAL A 2 -8.30 0.06 -20.89
N GLU A 3 -8.98 -0.13 -22.03
CA GLU A 3 -8.40 0.10 -23.37
C GLU A 3 -7.89 1.52 -23.56
N SER A 4 -8.61 2.50 -23.03
CA SER A 4 -8.24 3.91 -23.11
C SER A 4 -6.97 4.23 -22.30
N ASN A 5 -6.75 3.52 -21.19
CA ASN A 5 -5.56 3.66 -20.38
C ASN A 5 -4.36 2.98 -21.04
N ILE A 6 -4.54 1.75 -21.52
CA ILE A 6 -3.51 0.99 -22.24
C ILE A 6 -3.05 1.77 -23.48
N ALA A 7 -3.98 2.29 -24.29
CA ALA A 7 -3.68 3.08 -25.49
C ALA A 7 -2.91 4.38 -25.19
N ARG A 8 -2.93 4.87 -23.94
CA ARG A 8 -2.17 6.04 -23.48
C ARG A 8 -0.95 5.67 -22.64
N SER A 9 -0.57 4.39 -22.64
CA SER A 9 0.52 3.86 -21.83
C SER A 9 0.39 4.14 -20.32
N ARG A 10 -0.85 4.28 -19.82
CA ARG A 10 -1.13 4.46 -18.40
C ARG A 10 -1.04 3.13 -17.69
N GLY A 11 -0.23 3.08 -16.63
CA GLY A 11 0.00 1.85 -15.86
C GLY A 11 1.07 0.93 -16.46
N ALA A 12 1.85 1.42 -17.44
CA ALA A 12 2.96 0.68 -18.04
C ALA A 12 4.21 0.59 -17.14
N GLY A 13 4.21 1.29 -16.00
CA GLY A 13 5.35 1.35 -15.08
C GLY A 13 5.18 2.50 -14.09
N LEU A 14 6.22 2.74 -13.28
CA LEU A 14 6.22 3.81 -12.27
C LEU A 14 6.07 5.20 -12.89
N THR A 15 5.46 6.09 -12.12
CA THR A 15 5.38 7.52 -12.44
C THR A 15 6.09 8.33 -11.38
N THR A 16 6.48 9.56 -11.70
CA THR A 16 7.09 10.50 -10.74
C THR A 16 6.06 11.19 -9.83
N ALA A 17 4.78 10.83 -9.93
CA ALA A 17 3.73 11.43 -9.12
C ALA A 17 3.82 10.95 -7.66
N SER A 18 3.48 11.82 -6.71
CA SER A 18 3.50 11.53 -5.27
C SER A 18 2.58 10.38 -4.84
N THR A 19 1.55 10.06 -5.64
CA THR A 19 0.63 8.93 -5.43
C THR A 19 0.85 7.82 -6.48
N GLY A 20 2.03 7.82 -7.13
CA GLY A 20 2.32 6.95 -8.26
C GLY A 20 2.23 5.46 -7.94
N PHE A 21 2.59 5.05 -6.72
CA PHE A 21 2.56 3.65 -6.30
C PHE A 21 1.15 3.10 -6.15
N ILE A 22 0.30 3.75 -5.34
CA ILE A 22 -1.09 3.33 -5.15
C ILE A 22 -1.89 3.43 -6.45
N GLN A 23 -1.65 4.46 -7.27
CA GLN A 23 -2.29 4.58 -8.58
C GLN A 23 -1.95 3.41 -9.51
N LEU A 24 -0.66 3.06 -9.59
CA LEU A 24 -0.21 1.96 -10.42
C LEU A 24 -0.74 0.62 -9.90
N GLY A 25 -0.70 0.38 -8.60
CA GLY A 25 -1.21 -0.85 -8.01
C GLY A 25 -2.73 -1.01 -8.17
N VAL A 26 -3.53 0.05 -7.97
CA VAL A 26 -4.98 0.03 -8.26
C VAL A 26 -5.23 -0.30 -9.73
N PHE A 27 -4.45 0.28 -10.65
CA PHE A 27 -4.57 -0.02 -12.07
C PHE A 27 -4.23 -1.48 -12.38
N GLN A 28 -3.15 -2.01 -11.81
CA GLN A 28 -2.74 -3.41 -11.99
C GLN A 28 -3.80 -4.37 -11.45
N GLN A 29 -4.37 -4.09 -10.27
CA GLN A 29 -5.47 -4.86 -9.70
C GLN A 29 -6.69 -4.85 -10.62
N ALA A 30 -7.12 -3.66 -11.08
CA ALA A 30 -8.25 -3.53 -12.00
C ALA A 30 -8.02 -4.23 -13.35
N LEU A 31 -6.79 -4.17 -13.88
CA LEU A 31 -6.42 -4.86 -15.11
C LEU A 31 -6.45 -6.38 -14.93
N ARG A 32 -5.95 -6.91 -13.80
CA ARG A 32 -6.02 -8.32 -13.45
C ARG A 32 -7.47 -8.81 -13.38
N THR A 33 -8.36 -8.07 -12.72
CA THR A 33 -9.80 -8.37 -12.71
C THR A 33 -10.41 -8.34 -14.11
N ALA A 34 -10.05 -7.35 -14.94
CA ALA A 34 -10.55 -7.26 -16.31
C ALA A 34 -10.09 -8.44 -17.18
N ILE A 35 -8.84 -8.89 -17.04
CA ILE A 35 -8.29 -10.07 -17.74
C ILE A 35 -9.11 -11.33 -17.42
N ASN A 36 -9.48 -11.52 -16.15
CA ASN A 36 -10.23 -12.70 -15.70
C ASN A 36 -11.60 -12.83 -16.36
N VAL A 37 -12.26 -11.70 -16.65
CA VAL A 37 -13.58 -11.66 -17.30
C VAL A 37 -13.52 -11.49 -18.82
N THR A 38 -12.33 -11.47 -19.43
CA THR A 38 -12.15 -11.27 -20.88
C THR A 38 -12.31 -12.60 -21.64
N PRO A 39 -13.34 -12.75 -22.51
CA PRO A 39 -13.55 -13.98 -23.26
C PRO A 39 -12.66 -14.10 -24.51
N ASN A 40 -12.26 -12.96 -25.11
CA ASN A 40 -11.43 -12.95 -26.31
C ASN A 40 -9.97 -13.30 -25.95
N SER A 41 -9.45 -14.39 -26.50
CA SER A 41 -8.11 -14.91 -26.18
C SER A 41 -6.97 -13.97 -26.58
N THR A 42 -7.08 -13.28 -27.72
CA THR A 42 -6.09 -12.29 -28.18
C THR A 42 -6.02 -11.11 -27.21
N GLN A 43 -7.17 -10.50 -26.91
CA GLN A 43 -7.25 -9.37 -25.98
C GLN A 43 -6.79 -9.77 -24.56
N LYS A 44 -7.12 -10.99 -24.13
CA LYS A 44 -6.65 -11.53 -22.85
C LYS A 44 -5.12 -11.62 -22.83
N SER A 45 -4.51 -12.17 -23.87
CA SER A 45 -3.05 -12.28 -24.01
C SER A 45 -2.36 -10.91 -24.02
N GLU A 46 -2.87 -9.96 -24.81
CA GLU A 46 -2.32 -8.59 -24.88
C GLU A 46 -2.36 -7.87 -23.53
N ARG A 47 -3.49 -7.97 -22.82
CA ARG A 47 -3.65 -7.37 -21.49
C ARG A 47 -2.76 -8.05 -20.45
N SER A 48 -2.64 -9.38 -20.48
CA SER A 48 -1.71 -10.12 -19.61
C SER A 48 -0.26 -9.70 -19.84
N ALA A 49 0.16 -9.56 -21.11
CA ALA A 49 1.49 -9.07 -21.44
C ALA A 49 1.72 -7.63 -20.96
N TYR A 50 0.72 -6.75 -21.10
CA TYR A 50 0.79 -5.38 -20.59
C TYR A 50 0.93 -5.33 -19.07
N LEU A 51 0.14 -6.12 -18.34
CA LEU A 51 0.22 -6.24 -16.89
C LEU A 51 1.60 -6.74 -16.44
N ARG A 52 2.08 -7.84 -17.05
CA ARG A 52 3.37 -8.45 -16.73
C ARG A 52 4.52 -7.47 -16.96
N ASN A 53 4.55 -6.79 -18.11
CA ASN A 53 5.57 -5.78 -18.40
C ASN A 53 5.54 -4.61 -17.41
N GLY A 54 4.35 -4.17 -17.00
CA GLY A 54 4.19 -3.13 -15.99
C GLY A 54 4.76 -3.54 -14.63
N ILE A 55 4.56 -4.80 -14.23
CA ILE A 55 5.07 -5.36 -12.97
C ILE A 55 6.60 -5.53 -13.01
N THR A 56 7.12 -6.20 -14.03
CA THR A 56 8.56 -6.52 -14.11
C THR A 56 9.40 -5.26 -14.30
N SER A 57 8.89 -4.25 -15.03
CA SER A 57 9.59 -2.97 -15.21
C SER A 57 9.73 -2.15 -13.92
N SER A 58 8.84 -2.32 -12.95
CA SER A 58 8.90 -1.60 -11.67
C SER A 58 9.59 -2.37 -10.55
N ALA A 59 9.71 -3.69 -10.65
CA ALA A 59 10.27 -4.55 -9.60
C ALA A 59 11.70 -4.15 -9.19
N SER A 60 12.57 -3.85 -10.15
CA SER A 60 13.97 -3.45 -9.92
C SER A 60 14.13 -2.17 -9.07
N THR A 61 13.08 -1.36 -8.95
CA THR A 61 13.09 -0.16 -8.10
C THR A 61 13.00 -0.51 -6.61
N PHE A 62 12.47 -1.67 -6.26
CA PHE A 62 12.13 -2.04 -4.88
C PHE A 62 13.08 -3.09 -4.28
N ILE A 63 14.31 -3.23 -4.77
CA ILE A 63 15.26 -4.26 -4.31
C ILE A 63 16.00 -3.90 -3.00
N ASN A 64 15.71 -2.75 -2.37
CA ASN A 64 16.39 -2.30 -1.16
C ASN A 64 15.39 -2.00 -0.04
N ALA A 65 15.36 -2.85 1.00
CA ALA A 65 14.39 -2.76 2.08
C ALA A 65 14.46 -1.45 2.87
N SER A 66 15.66 -0.95 3.17
CA SER A 66 15.83 0.29 3.94
C SER A 66 15.35 1.51 3.15
N VAL A 67 15.68 1.60 1.86
CA VAL A 67 15.18 2.66 0.98
C VAL A 67 13.67 2.56 0.82
N ASN A 68 13.14 1.35 0.67
CA ASN A 68 11.70 1.12 0.59
C ASN A 68 10.96 1.58 1.86
N ALA A 69 11.56 1.42 3.05
CA ALA A 69 10.97 1.84 4.32
C ALA A 69 10.84 3.37 4.46
N GLU A 70 11.56 4.14 3.64
CA GLU A 70 11.41 5.60 3.56
C GLU A 70 10.22 6.03 2.69
N LEU A 71 9.68 5.14 1.84
CA LEU A 71 8.56 5.41 0.94
C LEU A 71 7.21 5.38 1.69
N PRO A 72 6.13 5.94 1.10
CA PRO A 72 4.79 5.78 1.67
C PRO A 72 4.36 4.31 1.67
N LEU A 73 3.41 3.98 2.55
CA LEU A 73 2.74 2.67 2.57
C LEU A 73 2.13 2.29 1.22
N ASP A 74 1.86 3.29 0.36
CA ASP A 74 1.39 3.12 -1.03
C ASP A 74 2.21 2.11 -1.86
N ARG A 75 3.52 1.93 -1.56
CA ARG A 75 4.38 0.96 -2.24
C ARG A 75 3.84 -0.47 -2.16
N PHE A 76 3.11 -0.80 -1.09
CA PHE A 76 2.60 -2.15 -0.84
C PHE A 76 1.46 -2.56 -1.79
N SER A 77 0.82 -1.59 -2.44
CA SER A 77 -0.08 -1.89 -3.56
C SER A 77 0.67 -2.59 -4.70
N LEU A 78 1.93 -2.22 -4.96
CA LEU A 78 2.79 -2.90 -5.94
C LEU A 78 3.30 -4.24 -5.42
N GLY A 79 3.68 -4.31 -4.13
CA GLY A 79 4.07 -5.57 -3.50
C GLY A 79 2.99 -6.66 -3.63
N THR A 80 1.72 -6.29 -3.43
CA THR A 80 0.59 -7.21 -3.64
C THR A 80 0.53 -7.68 -5.10
N SER A 81 0.68 -6.77 -6.07
CA SER A 81 0.73 -7.14 -7.49
C SER A 81 1.89 -8.08 -7.83
N TYR A 82 3.05 -7.90 -7.18
CA TYR A 82 4.24 -8.73 -7.39
C TYR A 82 4.03 -10.15 -6.87
N LEU A 83 3.54 -10.29 -5.64
CA LEU A 83 3.19 -11.57 -5.02
C LEU A 83 2.17 -12.35 -5.87
N LEU A 84 1.15 -11.67 -6.39
CA LEU A 84 0.15 -12.29 -7.28
C LEU A 84 0.71 -12.67 -8.66
N GLN A 85 1.87 -12.13 -9.06
CA GLN A 85 2.51 -12.44 -10.34
C GLN A 85 3.57 -13.53 -10.20
N SER A 86 4.31 -13.58 -9.09
CA SER A 86 5.35 -14.60 -8.86
C SER A 86 4.78 -16.01 -8.74
N GLY A 87 3.49 -16.15 -8.36
CA GLY A 87 2.80 -17.44 -8.42
C GLY A 87 2.71 -18.06 -9.83
N ASP A 88 2.91 -17.26 -10.88
CA ASP A 88 2.83 -17.71 -12.27
C ASP A 88 4.20 -17.94 -12.94
N GLU A 89 5.27 -17.29 -12.46
CA GLU A 89 6.60 -17.26 -13.10
C GLU A 89 7.73 -17.08 -12.07
N ASP A 90 8.87 -17.74 -12.28
CA ASP A 90 10.08 -17.58 -11.46
C ASP A 90 10.98 -16.47 -12.06
N ASP A 91 10.97 -15.28 -11.44
CA ASP A 91 11.75 -14.09 -11.84
C ASP A 91 12.56 -13.58 -10.64
N ASP A 92 13.88 -13.71 -10.72
CA ASP A 92 14.83 -13.35 -9.64
C ASP A 92 14.69 -11.89 -9.19
N ASN A 93 14.45 -10.95 -10.11
CA ASN A 93 14.29 -9.54 -9.77
C ASN A 93 12.97 -9.30 -9.06
N LEU A 94 11.92 -9.99 -9.49
CA LEU A 94 10.61 -9.92 -8.85
C LEU A 94 10.67 -10.49 -7.43
N ASN A 95 11.31 -11.66 -7.27
CA ASN A 95 11.51 -12.30 -5.96
C ASN A 95 12.32 -11.40 -5.02
N SER A 96 13.42 -10.82 -5.51
CA SER A 96 14.24 -9.86 -4.72
C SER A 96 13.44 -8.62 -4.29
N ALA A 97 12.56 -8.12 -5.17
CA ALA A 97 11.70 -6.99 -4.86
C ALA A 97 10.63 -7.33 -3.81
N ILE A 98 10.05 -8.54 -3.87
CA ILE A 98 9.11 -9.04 -2.88
C ILE A 98 9.78 -9.13 -1.51
N GLU A 99 10.95 -9.79 -1.41
CA GLU A 99 11.70 -9.94 -0.17
C GLU A 99 12.04 -8.57 0.46
N ALA A 100 12.52 -7.64 -0.35
CA ALA A 100 12.85 -6.29 0.11
C ALA A 100 11.61 -5.49 0.53
N LEU A 101 10.44 -5.71 -0.09
CA LEU A 101 9.18 -5.09 0.34
C LEU A 101 8.69 -5.68 1.66
N GLU A 102 8.74 -7.01 1.84
CA GLU A 102 8.40 -7.68 3.10
C GLU A 102 9.25 -7.15 4.26
N GLN A 103 10.57 -7.09 4.06
CA GLN A 103 11.48 -6.52 5.06
C GLN A 103 11.19 -5.03 5.32
N SER A 104 10.84 -4.26 4.29
CA SER A 104 10.48 -2.85 4.46
C SER A 104 9.21 -2.64 5.29
N ALA A 105 8.31 -3.62 5.38
CA ALA A 105 7.13 -3.56 6.25
C ALA A 105 7.52 -3.67 7.73
N VAL A 106 8.50 -4.52 8.04
CA VAL A 106 9.08 -4.64 9.39
C VAL A 106 9.84 -3.37 9.78
N LEU A 107 10.58 -2.79 8.83
CA LEU A 107 11.37 -1.57 9.04
C LEU A 107 10.53 -0.29 9.07
N GLN A 108 9.25 -0.33 8.68
CA GLN A 108 8.41 0.85 8.65
C GLN A 108 8.29 1.44 10.07
N PRO A 109 8.60 2.74 10.27
CA PRO A 109 8.50 3.35 11.58
C PRO A 109 7.08 3.29 12.13
N ARG A 110 7.00 3.18 13.46
CA ARG A 110 5.74 3.16 14.20
C ARG A 110 5.71 4.30 15.21
N ASN A 111 4.53 4.83 15.46
CA ASN A 111 4.26 5.69 16.59
C ASN A 111 4.42 4.89 17.90
N ASP A 112 4.50 5.59 19.04
CA ASP A 112 4.53 4.96 20.38
C ASP A 112 3.29 4.09 20.67
N ASN A 113 2.15 4.39 20.04
CA ASN A 113 0.93 3.57 20.13
C ASN A 113 0.90 2.38 19.14
N GLY A 114 1.99 2.13 18.41
CA GLY A 114 2.11 1.02 17.45
C GLY A 114 1.61 1.32 16.03
N GLY A 115 1.06 2.51 15.77
CA GLY A 115 0.56 2.91 14.46
C GLY A 115 1.67 3.12 13.44
N LEU A 116 1.53 2.54 12.25
CA LEU A 116 2.48 2.71 11.16
C LEU A 116 2.50 4.15 10.69
N TRP A 117 3.70 4.68 10.52
CA TRP A 117 3.88 5.93 9.81
C TRP A 117 3.44 5.73 8.37
N TYR A 118 2.58 6.62 7.87
CA TYR A 118 2.12 6.58 6.48
C TYR A 118 3.28 6.78 5.51
N TYR A 119 4.21 7.69 5.83
CA TYR A 119 5.33 8.02 4.97
C TYR A 119 6.54 8.48 5.80
N ASN A 120 7.62 7.70 5.81
CA ASN A 120 8.87 8.07 6.46
C ASN A 120 9.77 8.88 5.51
N ASN A 121 9.28 10.02 5.05
CA ASN A 121 10.04 10.86 4.13
C ASN A 121 11.22 11.53 4.86
N VAL A 122 12.38 10.90 4.82
CA VAL A 122 13.61 11.41 5.46
C VAL A 122 14.03 12.79 4.93
N ASN A 123 13.58 13.16 3.73
CA ASN A 123 13.84 14.46 3.12
C ASN A 123 12.80 15.54 3.50
N ASN A 124 11.71 15.17 4.19
CA ASN A 124 10.66 16.10 4.60
C ASN A 124 9.95 15.64 5.88
N LEU A 125 10.73 15.32 6.92
CA LEU A 125 10.19 14.88 8.20
C LEU A 125 9.31 15.94 8.85
N SER A 126 9.57 17.24 8.67
CA SER A 126 8.72 18.29 9.23
C SER A 126 7.25 18.23 8.78
N ALA A 127 6.96 17.60 7.63
CA ALA A 127 5.60 17.44 7.12
C ALA A 127 5.01 16.04 7.34
N HIS A 128 5.83 15.04 7.66
CA HIS A 128 5.44 13.61 7.62
C HIS A 128 5.82 12.82 8.86
N HIS A 129 6.54 13.43 9.79
CA HIS A 129 7.02 12.78 11.01
C HIS A 129 5.85 12.29 11.86
N ASN A 130 5.88 11.00 12.22
CA ASN A 130 4.95 10.43 13.19
C ASN A 130 3.47 10.45 12.79
N LEU A 131 3.17 10.49 11.49
CA LEU A 131 1.79 10.57 10.97
C LEU A 131 1.25 9.22 10.54
N SER A 132 0.02 8.88 10.96
CA SER A 132 -0.70 7.69 10.50
C SER A 132 -2.00 8.08 9.79
N TYR A 133 -2.16 7.65 8.54
CA TYR A 133 -3.27 8.02 7.66
C TYR A 133 -4.05 6.79 7.17
N LEU A 134 -5.36 6.98 6.96
CA LEU A 134 -6.25 5.95 6.43
C LEU A 134 -5.82 5.46 5.03
N ASP A 135 -5.21 6.33 4.22
CA ASP A 135 -4.81 6.05 2.83
C ASP A 135 -3.92 4.81 2.71
N GLY A 136 -2.99 4.65 3.65
CA GLY A 136 -2.01 3.56 3.62
C GLY A 136 -2.65 2.19 3.80
N MET A 137 -3.84 2.09 4.38
CA MET A 137 -4.48 0.80 4.68
C MET A 137 -4.85 0.04 3.42
N PHE A 138 -5.26 0.74 2.35
CA PHE A 138 -5.55 0.11 1.07
C PHE A 138 -4.35 -0.67 0.50
N SER A 139 -3.15 -0.17 0.77
CA SER A 139 -1.91 -0.78 0.27
C SER A 139 -1.35 -1.80 1.24
N TYR A 140 -1.24 -1.43 2.52
CA TYR A 140 -0.55 -2.22 3.53
C TYR A 140 -1.34 -3.47 3.93
N ALA A 141 -2.64 -3.36 4.23
CA ALA A 141 -3.38 -4.48 4.80
C ALA A 141 -3.51 -5.68 3.83
N PRO A 142 -3.85 -5.49 2.53
CA PRO A 142 -3.84 -6.60 1.58
C PRO A 142 -2.45 -7.22 1.40
N PHE A 143 -1.41 -6.39 1.36
CA PHE A 143 -0.04 -6.88 1.23
C PHE A 143 0.36 -7.72 2.44
N ALA A 144 0.10 -7.24 3.66
CA ALA A 144 0.43 -7.95 4.90
C ALA A 144 -0.21 -9.35 4.94
N LEU A 145 -1.45 -9.48 4.46
CA LEU A 145 -2.16 -10.75 4.37
C LEU A 145 -1.54 -11.68 3.31
N VAL A 146 -1.42 -11.21 2.07
CA VAL A 146 -0.92 -12.04 0.95
C VAL A 146 0.54 -12.44 1.19
N ALA A 147 1.36 -11.53 1.70
CA ALA A 147 2.77 -11.80 1.99
C ALA A 147 2.94 -12.83 3.12
N SER A 148 2.06 -12.84 4.13
CA SER A 148 2.14 -13.84 5.19
C SER A 148 1.84 -15.26 4.72
N ASP A 149 1.04 -15.41 3.66
CA ASP A 149 0.78 -16.72 3.03
C ASP A 149 1.91 -17.13 2.08
N TYR A 150 2.61 -16.16 1.49
CA TYR A 150 3.68 -16.36 0.52
C TYR A 150 5.03 -16.69 1.18
N ALA A 151 5.41 -15.92 2.20
CA ALA A 151 6.61 -16.18 2.97
C ALA A 151 6.45 -17.54 3.65
N SER A 152 7.31 -18.49 3.31
CA SER A 152 7.31 -19.85 3.86
C SER A 152 7.69 -19.91 5.35
N SER A 153 6.91 -19.27 6.22
CA SER A 153 6.80 -19.38 7.69
C SER A 153 8.07 -19.46 8.56
N ASN A 154 9.27 -19.37 8.00
CA ASN A 154 10.54 -19.66 8.70
C ASN A 154 11.32 -18.39 9.05
N ASN A 155 10.87 -17.21 8.62
CA ASN A 155 11.43 -15.94 9.04
C ASN A 155 10.53 -15.30 10.10
N THR A 156 10.81 -15.59 11.37
CA THR A 156 10.07 -15.08 12.53
C THR A 156 10.01 -13.56 12.57
N ASP A 157 10.99 -12.87 11.99
CA ASP A 157 11.07 -11.41 12.04
C ASP A 157 10.00 -10.75 11.16
N LEU A 158 9.53 -11.42 10.10
CA LEU A 158 8.47 -10.91 9.23
C LEU A 158 7.10 -10.83 9.95
N GLN A 159 6.89 -11.62 11.01
CA GLN A 159 5.68 -11.57 11.82
C GLN A 159 5.52 -10.24 12.57
N LEU A 160 6.58 -9.42 12.67
CA LEU A 160 6.53 -8.09 13.28
C LEU A 160 5.90 -7.02 12.38
N GLY A 161 5.72 -7.32 11.08
CA GLY A 161 5.23 -6.36 10.09
C GLY A 161 4.17 -6.91 9.12
N LEU A 162 3.93 -8.22 9.10
CA LEU A 162 3.00 -8.89 8.18
C LEU A 162 1.93 -9.70 8.92
N GLY A 163 0.95 -10.21 8.18
CA GLY A 163 -0.13 -11.04 8.71
C GLY A 163 -1.38 -10.28 9.17
N ALA A 164 -2.44 -11.06 9.39
CA ALA A 164 -3.76 -10.55 9.72
C ALA A 164 -3.80 -9.72 11.01
N GLU A 165 -3.05 -10.14 12.03
CA GLU A 165 -2.99 -9.42 13.31
C GLU A 165 -2.43 -8.00 13.13
N ASN A 166 -1.32 -7.87 12.40
CA ASN A 166 -0.74 -6.56 12.10
C ASN A 166 -1.70 -5.69 11.29
N ALA A 167 -2.32 -6.24 10.23
CA ALA A 167 -3.29 -5.51 9.42
C ALA A 167 -4.49 -5.03 10.25
N TRP A 168 -5.04 -5.91 11.08
CA TRP A 168 -6.19 -5.63 11.95
C TRP A 168 -5.87 -4.55 12.98
N GLN A 169 -4.72 -4.64 13.64
CA GLN A 169 -4.27 -3.65 14.62
C GLN A 169 -4.24 -2.23 14.02
N GLN A 170 -3.76 -2.07 12.77
CA GLN A 170 -3.71 -0.76 12.13
C GLN A 170 -5.12 -0.23 11.80
N ILE A 171 -6.01 -1.12 11.35
CA ILE A 171 -7.41 -0.78 11.02
C ILE A 171 -8.17 -0.33 12.29
N GLU A 172 -7.99 -1.04 13.40
CA GLU A 172 -8.61 -0.70 14.68
C GLU A 172 -8.07 0.61 15.25
N LEU A 173 -6.74 0.78 15.28
CA LEU A 173 -6.12 1.98 15.82
C LEU A 173 -6.58 3.25 15.09
N LEU A 174 -6.70 3.18 13.76
CA LEU A 174 -7.25 4.28 12.96
C LEU A 174 -8.73 4.53 13.25
N ALA A 175 -9.54 3.47 13.49
CA ALA A 175 -10.93 3.65 13.90
C ALA A 175 -11.03 4.36 15.26
N ASP A 176 -10.29 3.87 16.26
CA ASP A 176 -10.36 4.37 17.62
C ASP A 176 -9.96 5.86 17.72
N ILE A 177 -8.98 6.28 16.93
CA ILE A 177 -8.49 7.66 16.98
C ILE A 177 -9.27 8.58 16.03
N CYS A 178 -9.62 8.11 14.83
CA CYS A 178 -10.12 8.99 13.77
C CYS A 178 -11.65 9.00 13.64
N GLN A 179 -12.38 8.12 14.34
CA GLN A 179 -13.83 8.06 14.21
C GLN A 179 -14.54 9.26 14.87
N LYS A 180 -15.43 9.90 14.11
CA LYS A 180 -16.32 10.96 14.60
C LYS A 180 -17.63 10.37 15.10
N THR A 181 -18.41 11.16 15.85
CA THR A 181 -19.78 10.79 16.29
C THR A 181 -20.73 10.47 15.14
N SER A 182 -20.46 10.97 13.94
CA SER A 182 -21.19 10.62 12.71
C SER A 182 -20.90 9.22 12.17
N GLY A 183 -19.94 8.48 12.75
CA GLY A 183 -19.46 7.18 12.27
C GLY A 183 -18.37 7.26 11.19
N LEU A 184 -18.22 8.40 10.52
CA LEU A 184 -17.14 8.67 9.55
C LEU A 184 -15.78 8.85 10.23
N LEU A 185 -14.71 8.44 9.55
CA LEU A 185 -13.33 8.64 10.02
C LEU A 185 -12.68 9.86 9.34
N VAL A 186 -11.93 10.65 10.10
CA VAL A 186 -11.06 11.72 9.56
C VAL A 186 -9.80 11.13 8.92
N HIS A 187 -9.07 11.93 8.13
CA HIS A 187 -7.95 11.49 7.30
C HIS A 187 -6.87 10.68 8.05
N GLY A 188 -6.56 11.06 9.29
CA GLY A 188 -5.60 10.38 10.13
C GLY A 188 -5.22 11.20 11.35
N TYR A 189 -4.09 10.86 11.97
CA TYR A 189 -3.68 11.46 13.25
C TYR A 189 -2.16 11.65 13.38
N ASP A 190 -1.78 12.58 14.28
CA ASP A 190 -0.43 12.75 14.84
C ASP A 190 -0.51 12.58 16.36
N PRO A 191 -0.03 11.47 16.94
CA PRO A 191 -0.17 11.22 18.37
C PRO A 191 0.70 12.14 19.22
N SER A 192 1.71 12.80 18.63
CA SER A 192 2.55 13.79 19.31
C SER A 192 1.94 15.19 19.31
N VAL A 193 0.88 15.42 18.52
CA VAL A 193 0.20 16.71 18.36
C VAL A 193 1.19 17.83 17.94
N ALA A 194 2.25 17.47 17.22
CA ALA A 194 3.27 18.39 16.77
C ALA A 194 2.78 19.26 15.60
N HIS A 195 1.97 18.68 14.71
CA HIS A 195 1.43 19.37 13.55
C HIS A 195 0.25 20.30 13.92
N ASP A 196 0.20 21.49 13.32
CA ASP A 196 -0.81 22.50 13.64
C ASP A 196 -2.25 21.99 13.46
N TRP A 197 -2.49 21.14 12.45
CA TRP A 197 -3.82 20.55 12.21
C TRP A 197 -4.24 19.56 13.31
N ALA A 198 -3.29 18.91 14.00
CA ALA A 198 -3.54 17.94 15.05
C ALA A 198 -3.93 18.63 16.38
N ARG A 199 -3.51 19.88 16.59
CA ARG A 199 -3.76 20.66 17.81
C ARG A 199 -5.24 20.92 18.11
N SER A 200 -6.10 20.78 17.08
CA SER A 200 -7.55 20.94 17.23
C SER A 200 -8.23 19.74 17.92
N SER A 201 -7.51 18.62 18.10
CA SER A 201 -8.02 17.41 18.75
C SER A 201 -7.15 16.99 19.93
N THR A 202 -7.77 16.50 20.99
CA THR A 202 -7.07 15.98 22.18
C THR A 202 -6.32 14.68 21.92
N ASN A 203 -6.67 13.95 20.87
CA ASN A 203 -6.05 12.68 20.47
C ASN A 203 -5.20 12.82 19.18
N GLY A 204 -4.95 14.05 18.72
CA GLY A 204 -4.14 14.31 17.53
C GLY A 204 -4.80 14.01 16.19
N ALA A 205 -6.08 13.63 16.18
CA ALA A 205 -6.83 13.39 14.95
C ALA A 205 -7.00 14.67 14.12
N SER A 206 -6.91 14.51 12.80
CA SER A 206 -7.15 15.59 11.83
C SER A 206 -8.61 16.10 11.88
N PRO A 207 -8.87 17.36 11.48
CA PRO A 207 -10.20 17.96 11.69
C PRO A 207 -11.27 17.44 10.69
N ASN A 208 -10.84 17.02 9.50
CA ASN A 208 -11.71 16.85 8.34
C ASN A 208 -11.76 15.41 7.85
N VAL A 209 -12.96 15.02 7.41
CA VAL A 209 -13.16 13.79 6.64
C VAL A 209 -12.73 14.05 5.21
N TRP A 210 -11.71 13.33 4.75
CA TRP A 210 -11.30 13.37 3.36
C TRP A 210 -11.85 12.16 2.61
N GLY A 211 -12.76 12.38 1.67
CA GLY A 211 -13.55 11.31 1.05
C GLY A 211 -12.73 10.19 0.41
N ARG A 212 -11.58 10.51 -0.23
CA ARG A 212 -10.72 9.49 -0.84
C ARG A 212 -10.02 8.62 0.20
N SER A 213 -9.51 9.24 1.25
CA SER A 213 -8.85 8.57 2.38
C SER A 213 -9.81 7.63 3.11
N LEU A 214 -11.03 8.09 3.37
CA LEU A 214 -12.09 7.26 3.92
C LEU A 214 -12.44 6.08 2.98
N ALA A 215 -12.51 6.32 1.66
CA ALA A 215 -12.77 5.27 0.69
C ALA A 215 -11.70 4.16 0.75
N TRP A 216 -10.41 4.53 0.82
CA TRP A 216 -9.32 3.57 0.95
C TRP A 216 -9.44 2.68 2.17
N TYR A 217 -9.76 3.26 3.33
CA TYR A 217 -9.99 2.50 4.55
C TYR A 217 -11.21 1.57 4.44
N THR A 218 -12.32 2.06 3.89
CA THR A 218 -13.56 1.26 3.79
C THR A 218 -13.42 0.07 2.83
N LEU A 219 -12.67 0.21 1.74
CA LEU A 219 -12.44 -0.90 0.79
C LEU A 219 -11.71 -2.09 1.43
N VAL A 220 -10.84 -1.82 2.41
CA VAL A 220 -10.09 -2.85 3.14
C VAL A 220 -10.95 -3.55 4.17
N ARG A 221 -11.76 -2.80 4.93
CA ARG A 221 -12.58 -3.35 6.01
C ARG A 221 -13.70 -4.29 5.54
N VAL A 222 -14.04 -4.25 4.25
CA VAL A 222 -15.14 -5.03 3.65
C VAL A 222 -14.60 -6.23 2.83
N ALA A 223 -13.29 -6.33 2.65
CA ALA A 223 -12.62 -7.44 1.96
C ALA A 223 -12.31 -8.58 2.93
#